data_AF-A0AAU5DIB5-F1
#
_entry.id   AF-A0AAU5DIB5-F1
#
_cell.length_a   1.000
_cell.length_b   1.000
_cell.length_c   1.000
_cell.angle_alpha   90.00
_cell.angle_beta   90.00
_cell.angle_gamma   90.00
#
_symmetry.space_group_name_H-M   'P 1'
#
loop_
_entity.id
_entity.type
_entity.pdbx_description
1 polymer ?
#
loop_
_entity_poly.entity_id
_entity_poly.type
_entity_poly.pdbx_seq_one_letter_code
_entity_poly.pdbx_strand_id
1 'polypeptide(L)'
;MSKLRSVNREWLRLLLVRDPRRTPISDTVIEKALRAANEQQEETVREVFRAAGLLWQCKGGDCRFDNTAAQALCEGCGRQRDGRRVTDRIPPSAHPDDFAGLRPLLKTYFADQGEQLPDAVTFTKDFANDWRSDGATLHYGPRTEPHDFDESVEEALDALGRAEPGEHLRVALYR
;
A
#
# COMPACT_ATOMS: atom_id res chain seq x y z
N MET A 1 14.81 16.15 -31.74
CA MET A 1 14.30 16.91 -30.57
C MET A 1 13.15 17.81 -31.02
N SER A 2 11.89 17.37 -30.93
CA SER A 2 10.72 18.28 -30.93
C SER A 2 9.43 17.48 -30.77
N LYS A 3 8.82 17.49 -29.57
CA LYS A 3 7.42 17.06 -29.34
C LYS A 3 6.84 17.63 -28.03
N LEU A 4 7.26 18.84 -27.64
CA LEU A 4 6.79 19.57 -26.45
C LEU A 4 5.91 20.78 -26.81
N ARG A 5 5.16 20.72 -27.91
CA ARG A 5 4.31 21.83 -28.35
C ARG A 5 2.86 21.37 -28.52
N SER A 6 2.17 21.21 -27.39
CA SER A 6 0.73 21.49 -27.25
C SER A 6 0.26 21.19 -25.81
N VAL A 7 0.93 21.74 -24.80
CA VAL A 7 0.29 21.87 -23.48
C VAL A 7 -0.41 23.22 -23.50
N ASN A 8 -1.74 23.19 -23.47
CA ASN A 8 -2.59 24.36 -23.57
C ASN A 8 -2.19 25.39 -22.49
N ARG A 9 -1.82 26.61 -22.90
CA ARG A 9 -1.30 27.68 -22.01
C ARG A 9 -2.27 28.04 -20.86
N GLU A 10 -3.53 27.64 -21.01
CA GLU A 10 -4.59 27.84 -20.03
C GLU A 10 -4.46 26.94 -18.79
N TRP A 11 -3.99 25.69 -18.95
CA TRP A 11 -3.70 24.78 -17.82
C TRP A 11 -2.52 25.26 -16.97
N LEU A 12 -1.47 25.79 -17.62
CA LEU A 12 -0.32 26.39 -16.94
C LEU A 12 -0.73 27.64 -16.14
N ARG A 13 -1.70 28.43 -16.62
CA ARG A 13 -2.22 29.59 -15.86
C ARG A 13 -3.02 29.19 -14.63
N LEU A 14 -3.77 28.10 -14.68
CA LEU A 14 -4.49 27.59 -13.50
C LEU A 14 -3.53 27.05 -12.41
N LEU A 15 -2.36 26.55 -12.80
CA LEU A 15 -1.34 26.04 -11.86
C LEU A 15 -0.40 27.13 -11.29
N LEU A 16 -0.21 28.25 -12.00
CA LEU A 16 0.79 29.27 -11.65
C LEU A 16 0.27 30.45 -10.82
N VAL A 17 -1.01 30.47 -10.44
CA VAL A 17 -1.59 31.50 -9.57
C VAL A 17 -2.00 30.88 -8.25
N ARG A 18 -1.03 30.42 -7.44
CA ARG A 18 -1.23 30.28 -5.98
C ARG A 18 0.10 30.11 -5.26
N ASP A 19 0.24 30.88 -4.19
CA ASP A 19 1.34 30.89 -3.24
C ASP A 19 1.64 29.47 -2.72
N PRO A 20 2.88 28.94 -2.84
CA PRO A 20 3.24 27.60 -2.39
C PRO A 20 3.10 27.38 -0.87
N ARG A 21 2.74 28.43 -0.11
CA ARG A 21 2.47 28.35 1.34
C ARG A 21 0.99 28.27 1.71
N ARG A 22 0.07 28.27 0.74
CA ARG A 22 -1.37 28.16 1.01
C ARG A 22 -1.98 27.00 0.24
N THR A 23 -2.41 26.02 1.03
CA THR A 23 -3.18 24.81 0.69
C THR A 23 -2.39 23.72 -0.02
N PRO A 24 -2.29 22.49 0.55
CA PRO A 24 -1.93 21.34 -0.26
C PRO A 24 -2.91 21.27 -1.42
N ILE A 25 -2.42 21.08 -2.63
CA ILE A 25 -3.29 20.78 -3.78
C ILE A 25 -3.97 19.48 -3.38
N SER A 26 -5.22 19.60 -2.94
CA SER A 26 -5.97 18.49 -2.36
C SER A 26 -6.08 17.39 -3.40
N ASP A 27 -6.09 16.13 -2.95
CA ASP A 27 -6.25 14.95 -3.80
C ASP A 27 -7.39 15.12 -4.82
N THR A 28 -8.43 15.86 -4.43
CA THR A 28 -9.56 16.25 -5.27
C THR A 28 -9.22 17.04 -6.54
N VAL A 29 -8.13 17.81 -6.61
CA VAL A 29 -7.73 18.52 -7.85
C VAL A 29 -7.03 17.57 -8.81
N ILE A 30 -6.15 16.71 -8.29
CA ILE A 30 -5.45 15.69 -9.08
C ILE A 30 -6.47 14.69 -9.64
N GLU A 31 -7.38 14.20 -8.81
CA GLU A 31 -8.46 13.29 -9.20
C GLU A 31 -9.38 13.90 -10.28
N LYS A 32 -9.77 15.18 -10.12
CA LYS A 32 -10.60 15.87 -11.12
C LYS A 32 -9.88 16.00 -12.46
N ALA A 33 -8.58 16.32 -12.44
CA ALA A 33 -7.78 16.44 -13.65
C ALA A 33 -7.59 15.09 -14.36
N LEU A 34 -7.32 14.01 -13.60
CA LEU A 34 -7.22 12.65 -14.15
C LEU A 34 -8.56 12.17 -14.71
N ARG A 35 -9.68 12.43 -14.03
CA ARG A 35 -11.03 12.07 -14.51
C ARG A 35 -11.44 12.80 -15.78
N ALA A 36 -10.94 14.02 -15.98
CA ALA A 36 -11.22 14.81 -17.18
C ALA A 36 -10.29 14.45 -18.36
N ALA A 37 -9.19 13.75 -18.12
CA ALA A 37 -8.24 13.32 -19.15
C ALA A 37 -8.76 12.05 -19.86
N ASN A 38 -8.51 11.96 -21.17
CA ASN A 38 -8.62 10.69 -21.88
C ASN A 38 -7.34 9.84 -21.69
N GLU A 39 -7.37 8.58 -22.16
CA GLU A 39 -6.24 7.63 -22.01
C GLU A 39 -4.90 8.17 -22.53
N GLN A 40 -4.91 8.95 -23.62
CA GLN A 40 -3.70 9.55 -24.18
C GLN A 40 -3.19 10.74 -23.37
N GLN A 41 -4.09 11.44 -22.68
CA GLN A 41 -3.78 12.62 -21.88
C GLN A 41 -3.38 12.28 -20.44
N GLU A 42 -3.81 11.13 -19.93
CA GLU A 42 -3.59 10.75 -18.53
C GLU A 42 -2.11 10.75 -18.15
N GLU A 43 -1.24 10.15 -18.95
CA GLU A 43 0.20 10.13 -18.66
C GLU A 43 0.79 11.54 -18.68
N THR A 44 0.39 12.39 -19.63
CA THR A 44 0.85 13.80 -19.66
C THR A 44 0.39 14.57 -18.42
N VAL A 45 -0.83 14.34 -17.95
CA VAL A 45 -1.35 14.96 -16.73
C VAL A 45 -0.55 14.49 -15.51
N ARG A 46 -0.25 13.19 -15.41
CA ARG A 46 0.60 12.63 -14.34
C ARG A 46 2.01 13.20 -14.38
N GLU A 47 2.64 13.29 -15.55
CA GLU A 47 3.96 13.90 -15.74
C GLU A 47 4.00 15.35 -15.24
N VAL A 48 2.98 16.15 -15.56
CA VAL A 48 2.87 17.54 -15.08
C VAL A 48 2.80 17.60 -13.56
N PHE A 49 1.97 16.75 -12.93
CA PHE A 49 1.86 16.72 -11.47
C PHE A 49 3.12 16.19 -10.78
N ARG A 50 3.83 15.22 -11.39
CA ARG A 50 5.15 14.76 -10.91
C ARG A 50 6.19 15.89 -10.98
N ALA A 51 6.26 16.60 -12.11
CA ALA A 51 7.17 17.73 -12.29
C ALA A 51 6.88 18.88 -11.31
N ALA A 52 5.61 19.06 -10.93
CA ALA A 52 5.18 20.02 -9.91
C ALA A 52 5.42 19.54 -8.46
N GLY A 53 5.90 18.31 -8.25
CA GLY A 53 6.12 17.74 -6.92
C GLY A 53 4.84 17.36 -6.15
N LEU A 54 3.73 17.20 -6.88
CA LEU A 54 2.41 16.89 -6.31
C LEU A 54 2.08 15.39 -6.37
N LEU A 55 2.76 14.69 -7.26
CA LEU A 55 2.80 13.24 -7.31
C LEU A 55 4.24 12.76 -7.21
N TRP A 56 4.44 11.62 -6.57
CA TRP A 56 5.67 10.85 -6.71
C TRP A 56 5.36 9.42 -7.10
N GLN A 57 6.15 8.91 -8.04
CA GLN A 57 6.07 7.53 -8.47
C GLN A 57 6.76 6.63 -7.44
N CYS A 58 6.20 5.44 -7.21
CA CYS A 58 6.89 4.43 -6.42
C CYS A 58 8.28 4.12 -7.01
N LYS A 59 9.24 3.75 -6.15
CA LYS A 59 10.62 3.42 -6.55
C LYS A 59 10.78 2.11 -7.31
N GLY A 60 9.73 1.27 -7.36
CA GLY A 60 9.78 0.03 -8.13
C GLY A 60 9.78 0.35 -9.64
N GLY A 61 10.78 -0.12 -10.38
CA GLY A 61 10.93 0.20 -11.80
C GLY A 61 9.77 -0.26 -12.70
N ASP A 62 9.00 -1.24 -12.25
CA ASP A 62 7.78 -1.76 -12.88
C ASP A 62 6.48 -1.18 -12.28
N CYS A 63 6.56 -0.42 -11.18
CA CYS A 63 5.41 0.13 -10.49
C CYS A 63 5.09 1.55 -11.00
N ARG A 64 3.98 1.69 -11.73
CA ARG A 64 3.50 3.00 -12.20
C ARG A 64 2.55 3.71 -11.23
N PHE A 65 2.45 3.22 -9.99
CA PHE A 65 1.59 3.81 -8.98
C PHE A 65 2.13 5.18 -8.55
N ASP A 66 1.28 6.20 -8.60
CA ASP A 66 1.57 7.56 -8.17
C ASP A 66 0.89 7.85 -6.83
N ASN A 67 1.65 8.41 -5.90
CA ASN A 67 1.14 8.81 -4.59
C ASN A 67 1.14 10.33 -4.49
N THR A 68 0.15 10.87 -3.79
CA THR A 68 0.06 12.31 -3.52
C THR A 68 0.95 12.71 -2.36
N ALA A 69 1.06 14.02 -2.12
CA ALA A 69 1.81 14.57 -0.99
C ALA A 69 1.31 14.09 0.40
N ALA A 70 0.05 13.65 0.48
CA ALA A 70 -0.54 13.13 1.71
C ALA A 70 -0.23 11.65 1.96
N GLN A 71 0.20 10.90 0.95
CA GLN A 71 0.40 9.45 0.99
C GLN A 71 1.89 9.10 1.05
N ALA A 72 2.28 8.09 1.82
CA ALA A 72 3.69 7.69 1.88
C ALA A 72 4.17 7.10 0.54
N LEU A 73 5.48 7.18 0.24
CA LEU A 73 6.06 6.62 -0.98
C LEU A 73 5.83 5.09 -1.09
N CYS A 74 5.20 4.62 -2.15
CA CYS A 74 4.81 3.22 -2.38
C CYS A 74 3.65 2.69 -1.51
N GLU A 75 2.95 3.56 -0.79
CA GLU A 75 1.67 3.21 -0.16
C GLU A 75 0.67 2.64 -1.17
N GLY A 76 0.00 1.54 -0.80
CA GLY A 76 -1.08 0.93 -1.59
C GLY A 76 -0.65 0.16 -2.84
N CYS A 77 0.64 0.03 -3.12
CA CYS A 77 1.15 -0.67 -4.31
C CYS A 77 1.95 -1.95 -4.00
N GLY A 78 1.84 -2.48 -2.79
CA GLY A 78 2.53 -3.71 -2.39
C GLY A 78 4.03 -3.57 -2.17
N ARG A 79 4.55 -2.34 -2.09
CA ARG A 79 6.00 -2.07 -2.03
C ARG A 79 6.40 -1.24 -0.82
N GLN A 80 7.56 -1.55 -0.28
CA GLN A 80 8.20 -0.80 0.80
C GLN A 80 8.83 0.49 0.27
N ARG A 81 9.32 1.34 1.20
CA ARG A 81 9.92 2.64 0.89
C ARG A 81 11.18 2.58 0.01
N ASP A 82 11.84 1.43 -0.04
CA ASP A 82 12.99 1.14 -0.90
C ASP A 82 12.58 0.62 -2.28
N GLY A 83 11.28 0.44 -2.54
CA GLY A 83 10.72 -0.08 -3.78
C GLY A 83 10.65 -1.61 -3.86
N ARG A 84 11.18 -2.34 -2.87
CA ARG A 84 11.03 -3.81 -2.82
C ARG A 84 9.59 -4.18 -2.51
N ARG A 85 9.12 -5.30 -3.05
CA ARG A 85 7.80 -5.81 -2.68
C ARG A 85 7.80 -6.22 -1.21
N VAL A 86 6.70 -5.96 -0.52
CA VAL A 86 6.40 -6.68 0.72
C VAL A 86 6.34 -8.16 0.34
N THR A 87 6.87 -9.07 1.16
CA THR A 87 6.84 -10.52 0.88
C THR A 87 6.49 -11.26 2.15
N ASP A 88 6.17 -12.54 2.05
CA ASP A 88 6.04 -13.38 3.23
C ASP A 88 7.32 -13.31 4.08
N ARG A 89 7.14 -13.49 5.39
CA ARG A 89 8.20 -13.77 6.35
C ARG A 89 7.74 -14.98 7.14
N ILE A 90 8.34 -16.12 6.87
CA ILE A 90 8.09 -17.35 7.62
C ILE A 90 9.06 -17.40 8.81
N PRO A 91 8.59 -17.73 10.02
CA PRO A 91 9.47 -17.98 11.16
C PRO A 91 10.55 -19.02 10.80
N PRO A 92 11.84 -18.80 11.12
CA PRO A 92 12.92 -19.76 10.85
C PRO A 92 12.68 -21.17 11.36
N SER A 93 11.90 -21.30 12.44
CA SER A 93 11.55 -22.56 13.09
C SER A 93 10.35 -23.28 12.44
N ALA A 94 9.71 -22.69 11.44
CA ALA A 94 8.46 -23.16 10.85
C ALA A 94 8.56 -23.45 9.35
N HIS A 95 7.66 -24.28 8.84
CA HIS A 95 7.59 -24.61 7.41
C HIS A 95 6.57 -23.70 6.71
N PRO A 96 6.82 -23.24 5.46
CA PRO A 96 5.85 -22.39 4.73
C PRO A 96 4.45 -23.00 4.61
N ASP A 97 4.36 -24.33 4.48
CA ASP A 97 3.09 -25.05 4.37
C ASP A 97 2.24 -24.96 5.65
N ASP A 98 2.87 -24.75 6.81
CA ASP A 98 2.16 -24.61 8.08
C ASP A 98 1.19 -23.40 8.05
N PHE A 99 1.46 -22.41 7.19
CA PHE A 99 0.71 -21.15 7.09
C PHE A 99 -0.09 -21.02 5.80
N ALA A 100 -0.11 -22.04 4.94
CA ALA A 100 -0.71 -21.96 3.61
C ALA A 100 -2.22 -21.63 3.65
N GLY A 101 -2.92 -22.08 4.70
CA GLY A 101 -4.34 -21.80 4.92
C GLY A 101 -4.63 -20.37 5.39
N LEU A 102 -3.65 -19.65 5.94
CA LEU A 102 -3.88 -18.34 6.54
C LEU A 102 -4.08 -17.25 5.47
N ARG A 103 -3.35 -17.31 4.36
CA ARG A 103 -3.49 -16.33 3.26
C ARG A 103 -4.91 -16.28 2.68
N PRO A 104 -5.52 -17.39 2.21
CA PRO A 104 -6.88 -17.34 1.67
C PRO A 104 -7.88 -16.90 2.74
N LEU A 105 -7.71 -17.32 4.00
CA LEU A 105 -8.57 -16.90 5.11
C LEU A 105 -8.54 -15.39 5.32
N LEU A 106 -7.36 -14.78 5.40
CA LEU A 106 -7.22 -13.32 5.56
C LEU A 106 -7.84 -12.56 4.38
N LYS A 107 -7.69 -13.06 3.15
CA LYS A 107 -8.32 -12.44 1.98
C LYS A 107 -9.84 -12.46 2.06
N THR A 108 -10.42 -13.57 2.54
CA THR A 108 -11.86 -13.68 2.78
C THR A 108 -12.29 -12.74 3.90
N TYR A 109 -11.56 -12.71 5.03
CA TYR A 109 -11.85 -11.82 6.16
C TYR A 109 -12.01 -10.36 5.71
N PHE A 110 -11.01 -9.79 5.02
CA PHE A 110 -11.08 -8.38 4.59
C PHE A 110 -12.18 -8.15 3.54
N ALA A 111 -12.45 -9.14 2.68
CA ALA A 111 -13.54 -9.04 1.72
C ALA A 111 -14.92 -9.00 2.40
N ASP A 112 -15.12 -9.84 3.42
CA ASP A 112 -16.39 -9.94 4.16
C ASP A 112 -16.65 -8.71 5.03
N GLN A 113 -15.60 -8.12 5.60
CA GLN A 113 -15.70 -6.86 6.36
C GLN A 113 -15.88 -5.62 5.46
N GLY A 114 -15.71 -5.76 4.14
CA GLY A 114 -15.75 -4.63 3.20
C GLY A 114 -14.59 -3.64 3.40
N GLU A 115 -13.50 -4.10 4.01
CA GLU A 115 -12.32 -3.29 4.29
C GLU A 115 -11.33 -3.29 3.12
N GLN A 116 -10.44 -2.29 3.11
CA GLN A 116 -9.34 -2.27 2.17
C GLN A 116 -8.40 -3.45 2.46
N LEU A 117 -8.15 -4.30 1.46
CA LEU A 117 -7.18 -5.39 1.60
C LEU A 117 -5.76 -4.80 1.80
N PRO A 118 -5.07 -5.10 2.92
CA PRO A 118 -3.68 -4.68 3.11
C PRO A 118 -2.74 -5.48 2.20
N ASP A 119 -1.54 -4.94 1.97
CA ASP A 119 -0.50 -5.62 1.19
C ASP A 119 0.06 -6.85 1.91
N ALA A 120 0.10 -6.79 3.25
CA ALA A 120 0.45 -7.92 4.12
C ALA A 120 -0.12 -7.74 5.52
N VAL A 121 -0.14 -8.84 6.28
CA VAL A 121 -0.45 -8.86 7.71
C VAL A 121 0.71 -9.50 8.45
N THR A 122 1.10 -8.97 9.60
CA THR A 122 2.11 -9.58 10.47
C THR A 122 1.53 -9.91 11.83
N PHE A 123 1.69 -11.17 12.22
CA PHE A 123 1.40 -11.70 13.54
C PHE A 123 2.69 -11.89 14.31
N THR A 124 2.64 -11.73 15.63
CA THR A 124 3.76 -11.98 16.51
C THR A 124 3.40 -13.11 17.44
N LYS A 125 4.32 -14.07 17.59
CA LYS A 125 4.18 -15.10 18.60
C LYS A 125 4.63 -14.54 19.94
N ASP A 126 3.79 -14.61 20.95
CA ASP A 126 4.09 -14.02 22.25
C ASP A 126 4.95 -14.96 23.12
N PHE A 127 5.23 -14.53 24.34
CA PHE A 127 5.99 -15.31 25.32
C PHE A 127 5.17 -16.39 26.03
N ALA A 128 3.84 -16.40 25.86
CA ALA A 128 2.97 -17.51 26.24
C ALA A 128 2.94 -18.62 25.17
N ASN A 129 3.62 -18.39 24.04
CA ASN A 129 3.70 -19.28 22.87
C ASN A 129 2.42 -19.28 22.03
N ASP A 130 1.65 -18.19 22.09
CA ASP A 130 0.42 -18.01 21.33
C ASP A 130 0.63 -16.97 20.20
N TRP A 131 -0.04 -17.19 19.08
CA TRP A 131 -0.05 -16.21 17.99
C TRP A 131 -1.05 -15.12 18.31
N ARG A 132 -0.57 -13.88 18.42
CA ARG A 132 -1.45 -12.75 18.75
C ARG A 132 -2.28 -12.31 17.56
N SER A 133 -3.59 -12.54 17.64
CA SER A 133 -4.61 -11.94 16.78
C SER A 133 -4.80 -10.45 17.10
N ASP A 134 -4.58 -10.07 18.36
CA ASP A 134 -4.63 -8.70 18.86
C ASP A 134 -3.30 -7.95 18.62
N GLY A 135 -3.39 -6.71 18.17
CA GLY A 135 -2.23 -5.89 17.80
C GLY A 135 -1.46 -6.45 16.60
N ALA A 136 -2.10 -7.24 15.75
CA ALA A 136 -1.52 -7.62 14.47
C ALA A 136 -1.22 -6.37 13.63
N THR A 137 -0.20 -6.44 12.78
CA THR A 137 0.22 -5.28 11.98
C THR A 137 -0.25 -5.43 10.53
N LEU A 138 -1.12 -4.54 10.09
CA LEU A 138 -1.47 -4.38 8.68
C LEU A 138 -0.41 -3.54 7.97
N HIS A 139 -0.06 -3.92 6.74
CA HIS A 139 0.92 -3.23 5.91
C HIS A 139 0.23 -2.66 4.67
N TYR A 140 0.36 -1.37 4.43
CA TYR A 140 -0.05 -0.66 3.21
C TYR A 140 1.20 -0.01 2.60
N GLY A 141 2.05 -0.81 1.98
CA GLY A 141 3.37 -0.43 1.50
C GLY A 141 4.31 -0.09 2.68
N PRO A 142 4.79 1.16 2.81
CA PRO A 142 5.58 1.58 3.95
C PRO A 142 4.74 2.00 5.18
N ARG A 143 3.42 2.19 5.03
CA ARG A 143 2.53 2.54 6.13
C ARG A 143 2.10 1.27 6.84
N THR A 144 2.02 1.32 8.17
CA THR A 144 1.56 0.20 8.99
C THR A 144 0.55 0.67 10.01
N GLU A 145 -0.44 -0.17 10.29
CA GLU A 145 -1.49 0.09 11.28
C GLU A 145 -1.69 -1.16 12.17
N PRO A 146 -1.93 -0.98 13.48
CA PRO A 146 -2.36 -2.07 14.32
C PRO A 146 -3.80 -2.46 13.99
N HIS A 147 -4.13 -3.75 14.13
CA HIS A 147 -5.44 -4.31 13.92
C HIS A 147 -5.67 -5.49 14.85
N ASP A 148 -6.88 -5.55 15.41
CA ASP A 148 -7.31 -6.65 16.27
C ASP A 148 -8.27 -7.51 15.46
N PHE A 149 -7.89 -8.77 15.22
CA PHE A 149 -8.76 -9.72 14.52
C PHE A 149 -9.77 -10.37 15.46
N ASP A 150 -10.87 -10.85 14.89
CA ASP A 150 -11.88 -11.61 15.61
C ASP A 150 -11.50 -13.10 15.77
N GLU A 151 -12.40 -13.83 16.45
CA GLU A 151 -12.26 -15.25 16.78
C GLU A 151 -12.00 -16.14 15.54
N SER A 152 -12.48 -15.74 14.36
CA SER A 152 -12.30 -16.55 13.14
C SER A 152 -10.85 -16.65 12.68
N VAL A 153 -10.07 -15.60 12.92
CA VAL A 153 -8.63 -15.59 12.63
C VAL A 153 -7.86 -16.18 13.80
N GLU A 154 -8.30 -15.95 15.03
CA GLU A 154 -7.71 -16.53 16.25
C GLU A 154 -7.69 -18.06 16.20
N GLU A 155 -8.81 -18.70 15.87
CA GLU A 155 -8.87 -20.17 15.72
C GLU A 155 -7.88 -20.70 14.67
N ALA A 156 -7.72 -19.98 13.56
CA ALA A 156 -6.78 -20.35 12.51
C ALA A 156 -5.33 -20.16 12.92
N LEU A 157 -5.05 -19.18 13.78
CA LEU A 157 -3.74 -18.93 14.36
C LEU A 157 -3.39 -19.98 15.43
N ASP A 158 -4.33 -20.41 16.25
CA ASP A 158 -4.14 -21.48 17.26
C ASP A 158 -3.74 -22.81 16.65
N ALA A 159 -4.23 -23.09 15.43
CA ALA A 159 -3.83 -24.28 14.68
C ALA A 159 -2.35 -24.25 14.24
N LEU A 160 -1.67 -23.10 14.31
CA LEU A 160 -0.28 -22.92 13.88
C LEU A 160 0.71 -23.29 14.99
N GLY A 161 1.02 -24.58 15.11
CA GLY A 161 1.85 -25.08 16.22
C GLY A 161 3.36 -24.72 16.16
N ARG A 162 3.91 -24.29 15.01
CA ARG A 162 5.36 -24.13 14.84
C ARG A 162 5.77 -22.67 14.77
N ALA A 163 6.40 -22.19 15.84
CA ALA A 163 7.24 -21.00 15.92
C ALA A 163 7.78 -20.84 17.35
N GLU A 164 8.90 -20.13 17.51
CA GLU A 164 9.42 -19.73 18.82
C GLU A 164 8.78 -18.40 19.29
N PRO A 165 8.70 -18.16 20.61
CA PRO A 165 8.32 -16.86 21.16
C PRO A 165 9.13 -15.68 20.58
N GLY A 166 8.44 -14.58 20.26
CA GLY A 166 9.03 -13.37 19.68
C GLY A 166 9.27 -13.45 18.16
N GLU A 167 8.99 -14.58 17.51
CA GLU A 167 9.04 -14.66 16.06
C GLU A 167 7.83 -14.00 15.40
N HIS A 168 8.03 -13.57 14.16
CA HIS A 168 7.01 -12.88 13.37
C HIS A 168 6.67 -13.68 12.12
N LEU A 169 5.38 -13.90 11.92
CA LEU A 169 4.83 -14.40 10.67
C LEU A 169 4.27 -13.22 9.89
N ARG A 170 4.80 -12.95 8.70
CA ARG A 170 4.18 -12.00 7.75
C ARG A 170 3.59 -12.77 6.59
N VAL A 171 2.32 -12.53 6.32
CA VAL A 171 1.61 -13.09 5.17
C VAL A 171 1.35 -11.98 4.17
N ALA A 172 1.97 -12.08 3.00
CA ALA A 172 1.69 -11.22 1.87
C ALA A 172 0.31 -11.53 1.27
N LEU A 173 -0.50 -10.50 1.02
CA LEU A 173 -1.87 -10.62 0.51
C LEU A 173 -2.05 -10.04 -0.90
N TYR A 174 -1.06 -9.33 -1.45
CA TYR A 174 -1.13 -8.86 -2.83
C TYR A 174 -1.36 -10.02 -3.82
N ARG A 175 -1.98 -9.71 -4.96
CA ARG A 175 -2.13 -10.61 -6.10
C ARG A 175 -0.95 -10.49 -7.06
#